data_AF-A0A6A7ZV38-F1
#
_entry.id   AF-A0A6A7ZV38-F1
#
_cell.length_a   1.000
_cell.length_b   1.000
_cell.length_c   1.000
_cell.angle_alpha   90.00
_cell.angle_beta   90.00
_cell.angle_gamma   90.00
#
_symmetry.space_group_name_H-M   'P 1'
#
loop_
_entity.id
_entity.type
_entity.pdbx_description
1 polymer ?
#
loop_
_entity_poly.entity_id
_entity_poly.type
_entity_poly.pdbx_seq_one_letter_code
_entity_poly.pdbx_strand_id
1 'polypeptide(L)'
;MSIKQDAVADNKVAEFPHTESAAVADIVHDDAYFRERRAEYELRQAEIRKTMSMALVLGLIFTALFWISFHNPEIYLVKAETLTIINSGYNAIILLTIPFLLGVVGAISRLLLSGVRVIQEVSLVIGSGLMAAFSWVGIKSGVLMAVIAPHLEKQGLAEPAQISSSPSDFYTLMLVAVFVGMFSTNLYLFISQRVDQLSQKASDKRR
;
A
#
# COMPACT_ATOMS: atom_id res chain seq x y z
N MET A 1 -95.23 -45.28 9.86
CA MET A 1 -96.12 -44.67 8.86
C MET A 1 -95.38 -43.47 8.27
N SER A 2 -95.18 -43.48 6.96
CA SER A 2 -94.56 -42.43 6.12
C SER A 2 -95.37 -41.12 6.21
N ILE A 3 -94.85 -39.89 6.03
CA ILE A 3 -94.55 -39.25 4.73
C ILE A 3 -93.87 -37.85 4.94
N LYS A 4 -92.86 -37.57 4.09
CA LYS A 4 -92.31 -36.31 3.47
C LYS A 4 -92.20 -35.00 4.29
N GLN A 5 -91.02 -34.37 4.40
CA GLN A 5 -90.20 -33.64 3.40
C GLN A 5 -90.71 -32.22 3.15
N ASP A 6 -89.93 -31.21 3.54
CA ASP A 6 -89.71 -30.00 2.74
C ASP A 6 -88.38 -29.33 3.10
N ALA A 7 -87.76 -28.81 2.05
CA ALA A 7 -86.38 -28.36 1.97
C ALA A 7 -86.20 -26.90 2.41
N VAL A 8 -85.07 -26.59 3.04
CA VAL A 8 -84.50 -25.24 3.06
C VAL A 8 -83.06 -25.36 2.64
N ALA A 9 -82.78 -24.84 1.45
CA ALA A 9 -81.44 -24.63 0.93
C ALA A 9 -80.84 -23.42 1.64
N ASP A 10 -79.64 -23.56 2.22
CA ASP A 10 -78.86 -22.42 2.68
C ASP A 10 -77.38 -22.58 2.30
N ASN A 11 -77.06 -21.94 1.18
CA ASN A 11 -75.89 -21.11 0.93
C ASN A 11 -74.52 -21.60 1.45
N LYS A 12 -73.85 -22.45 0.66
CA LYS A 12 -72.38 -22.55 0.70
C LYS A 12 -71.80 -21.36 -0.05
N VAL A 13 -71.43 -20.32 0.68
CA VAL A 13 -70.54 -19.27 0.17
C VAL A 13 -69.22 -19.94 -0.16
N ALA A 14 -68.89 -20.04 -1.45
CA ALA A 14 -67.57 -20.46 -1.89
C ALA A 14 -66.57 -19.35 -1.53
N GLU A 15 -65.76 -19.58 -0.50
CA GLU A 15 -64.53 -18.82 -0.31
C GLU A 15 -63.62 -19.08 -1.52
N PHE A 16 -63.46 -18.06 -2.36
CA PHE A 16 -62.46 -18.05 -3.40
C PHE A 16 -61.07 -18.05 -2.74
N PRO A 17 -60.13 -18.92 -3.15
CA PRO A 17 -58.80 -18.94 -2.58
C PRO A 17 -58.04 -17.66 -2.93
N HIS A 18 -57.22 -17.18 -1.99
CA HIS A 18 -56.30 -16.04 -2.12
C HIS A 18 -55.20 -16.27 -3.18
N THR A 19 -55.57 -16.39 -4.47
CA THR A 19 -54.62 -16.65 -5.57
C THR A 19 -53.94 -15.39 -6.12
N GLU A 20 -54.51 -14.20 -5.94
CA GLU A 20 -53.91 -12.94 -6.43
C GLU A 20 -52.68 -12.51 -5.63
N SER A 21 -52.72 -12.61 -4.29
CA SER A 21 -51.61 -12.16 -3.44
C SER A 21 -50.34 -13.01 -3.59
N ALA A 22 -50.49 -14.32 -3.83
CA ALA A 22 -49.38 -15.22 -4.06
C ALA A 22 -48.75 -15.03 -5.45
N ALA A 23 -49.59 -14.83 -6.48
CA ALA A 23 -49.12 -14.57 -7.84
C ALA A 23 -48.39 -13.22 -7.97
N VAL A 24 -48.88 -12.16 -7.31
CA VAL A 24 -48.20 -10.85 -7.30
C VAL A 24 -46.88 -10.91 -6.54
N ALA A 25 -46.81 -11.66 -5.42
CA ALA A 25 -45.57 -11.85 -4.67
C ALA A 25 -44.51 -12.62 -5.48
N ASP A 26 -44.93 -13.63 -6.25
CA ASP A 26 -44.03 -14.43 -7.10
C ASP A 26 -43.49 -13.60 -8.27
N ILE A 27 -44.33 -12.79 -8.93
CA ILE A 27 -43.92 -11.87 -10.00
C ILE A 27 -42.94 -10.79 -9.48
N VAL A 28 -43.18 -10.26 -8.29
CA VAL A 28 -42.28 -9.25 -7.66
C VAL A 28 -40.96 -9.89 -7.23
N HIS A 29 -40.98 -11.14 -6.76
CA HIS A 29 -39.78 -11.89 -6.41
C HIS A 29 -38.92 -12.21 -7.65
N ASP A 30 -39.57 -12.61 -8.74
CA ASP A 30 -38.94 -12.92 -10.02
C ASP A 30 -38.31 -11.66 -10.67
N ASP A 31 -39.03 -10.52 -10.67
CA ASP A 31 -38.49 -9.24 -11.16
C ASP A 31 -37.31 -8.73 -10.30
N ALA A 32 -37.38 -8.87 -8.98
CA ALA A 32 -36.26 -8.53 -8.10
C ALA A 32 -35.02 -9.41 -8.35
N TYR A 33 -35.22 -10.72 -8.53
CA TYR A 33 -34.18 -11.68 -8.85
C TYR A 33 -33.50 -11.38 -10.19
N PHE A 34 -34.28 -11.03 -11.23
CA PHE A 34 -33.72 -10.66 -12.52
C PHE A 34 -32.99 -9.32 -12.51
N ARG A 35 -33.43 -8.35 -11.70
CA ARG A 35 -32.75 -7.06 -11.53
C ARG A 35 -31.40 -7.22 -10.84
N GLU A 36 -31.33 -8.03 -9.79
CA GLU A 36 -30.10 -8.32 -9.06
C GLU A 36 -29.08 -9.02 -9.97
N ARG A 37 -29.49 -10.06 -10.71
CA ARG A 37 -28.63 -10.70 -11.71
C ARG A 37 -28.14 -9.73 -12.78
N ARG A 38 -29.00 -8.86 -13.32
CA ARG A 38 -28.59 -7.86 -14.34
C ARG A 38 -27.55 -6.89 -13.79
N ALA A 39 -27.72 -6.41 -12.56
CA ALA A 39 -26.74 -5.54 -11.90
C ALA A 39 -25.38 -6.25 -11.73
N GLU A 40 -25.38 -7.53 -11.34
CA GLU A 40 -24.14 -8.33 -11.28
C GLU A 40 -23.48 -8.49 -12.64
N TYR A 41 -24.26 -8.72 -13.71
CA TYR A 41 -23.73 -8.83 -15.07
C TYR A 41 -23.13 -7.51 -15.56
N GLU A 42 -23.75 -6.37 -15.27
CA GLU A 42 -23.25 -5.04 -15.66
C GLU A 42 -21.94 -4.68 -14.94
N LEU A 43 -21.84 -4.99 -13.64
CA LEU A 43 -20.61 -4.82 -12.86
C LEU A 43 -19.48 -5.70 -13.40
N ARG A 44 -19.74 -6.99 -13.65
CA ARG A 44 -18.76 -7.90 -14.27
C ARG A 44 -18.33 -7.42 -15.65
N GLN A 45 -19.24 -6.93 -16.48
CA GLN A 45 -18.89 -6.36 -17.79
C GLN A 45 -18.08 -5.06 -17.67
N ALA A 46 -18.33 -4.23 -16.66
CA ALA A 46 -17.52 -3.04 -16.40
C ALA A 46 -16.10 -3.41 -15.94
N GLU A 47 -15.96 -4.40 -15.06
CA GLU A 47 -14.66 -4.91 -14.61
C GLU A 47 -13.87 -5.56 -15.75
N ILE A 48 -14.51 -6.38 -16.58
CA ILE A 48 -13.89 -7.01 -17.75
C ILE A 48 -13.43 -5.93 -18.75
N ARG A 49 -14.27 -4.93 -19.04
CA ARG A 49 -13.88 -3.81 -19.94
C ARG A 49 -12.73 -3.00 -19.39
N LYS A 50 -12.70 -2.72 -18.08
CA LYS A 50 -11.61 -2.01 -17.41
C LYS A 50 -10.31 -2.82 -17.42
N THR A 51 -10.40 -4.12 -17.16
CA THR A 51 -9.25 -5.03 -17.19
C THR A 51 -8.72 -5.17 -18.62
N MET A 52 -9.61 -5.26 -19.60
CA MET A 52 -9.26 -5.34 -21.02
C MET A 52 -8.64 -4.03 -21.52
N SER A 53 -9.15 -2.87 -21.11
CA SER A 53 -8.54 -1.58 -21.47
C SER A 53 -7.17 -1.39 -20.82
N MET A 54 -7.01 -1.78 -19.54
CA MET A 54 -5.72 -1.75 -18.86
C MET A 54 -4.70 -2.70 -19.52
N ALA A 55 -5.13 -3.92 -19.87
CA ALA A 55 -4.30 -4.89 -20.59
C ALA A 55 -3.92 -4.39 -21.99
N LEU A 56 -4.84 -3.71 -22.70
CA LEU A 56 -4.59 -3.14 -24.02
C LEU A 56 -3.58 -1.99 -23.95
N VAL A 57 -3.70 -1.09 -22.96
CA VAL A 57 -2.71 -0.01 -22.75
C VAL A 57 -1.33 -0.59 -22.42
N LEU A 58 -1.26 -1.57 -21.52
CA LEU A 58 -0.02 -2.28 -21.22
C LEU A 58 0.58 -2.96 -22.45
N GLY A 59 -0.25 -3.65 -23.24
CA GLY A 59 0.17 -4.30 -24.48
C GLY A 59 0.68 -3.30 -25.52
N LEU A 60 0.01 -2.14 -25.66
CA LEU A 60 0.46 -1.07 -26.55
C LEU A 60 1.81 -0.50 -26.13
N ILE A 61 2.01 -0.25 -24.84
CA ILE A 61 3.30 0.20 -24.29
C ILE A 61 4.38 -0.84 -24.60
N PHE A 62 4.10 -2.13 -24.34
CA PHE A 62 5.06 -3.20 -24.59
C PHE A 62 5.43 -3.32 -26.08
N THR A 63 4.44 -3.21 -26.96
CA THR A 63 4.64 -3.26 -28.41
C THR A 63 5.42 -2.05 -28.91
N ALA A 64 5.13 -0.85 -28.39
CA ALA A 64 5.87 0.36 -28.72
C ALA A 64 7.33 0.27 -28.27
N LEU A 65 7.58 -0.21 -27.04
CA LEU A 65 8.93 -0.46 -26.53
C LEU A 65 9.66 -1.49 -27.39
N PHE A 66 9.00 -2.60 -27.75
CA PHE A 66 9.58 -3.64 -28.60
C PHE A 66 9.93 -3.10 -29.99
N TRP A 67 9.06 -2.29 -30.59
CA TRP A 67 9.29 -1.64 -31.88
C TRP A 67 10.49 -0.68 -31.82
N ILE A 68 10.56 0.17 -30.78
CA ILE A 68 11.70 1.07 -30.55
C ILE A 68 12.99 0.27 -30.39
N SER A 69 12.94 -0.85 -29.68
CA SER A 69 14.07 -1.75 -29.46
C SER A 69 14.60 -2.36 -30.76
N PHE A 70 13.71 -2.87 -31.63
CA PHE A 70 14.11 -3.45 -32.91
C PHE A 70 14.65 -2.42 -33.90
N HIS A 71 14.10 -1.21 -33.92
CA HIS A 71 14.51 -0.16 -34.85
C HIS A 71 15.79 0.58 -34.42
N ASN A 72 16.18 0.47 -33.15
CA ASN A 72 17.37 1.11 -32.60
C ASN A 72 18.32 0.06 -31.99
N PRO A 73 19.03 -0.72 -32.82
CA PRO A 73 19.97 -1.74 -32.34
C PRO A 73 21.14 -1.15 -31.52
N GLU A 74 21.40 0.16 -31.65
CA GLU A 74 22.39 0.88 -30.84
C GLU A 74 22.06 0.93 -29.34
N ILE A 75 20.80 0.69 -28.93
CA ILE A 75 20.42 0.61 -27.51
C ILE A 75 21.05 -0.62 -26.84
N TYR A 76 21.36 -1.67 -27.62
CA TYR A 76 21.98 -2.89 -27.12
C TYR A 76 23.51 -2.85 -27.13
N LEU A 77 24.11 -1.83 -27.76
CA LEU A 77 25.54 -1.59 -27.64
C LEU A 77 25.79 -0.97 -26.27
N VAL A 78 26.31 -1.80 -25.36
CA VAL A 78 26.72 -1.35 -24.02
C VAL A 78 27.84 -0.32 -24.18
N LYS A 79 27.48 0.96 -24.09
CA LYS A 79 28.42 2.07 -24.14
C LYS A 79 29.31 2.00 -22.90
N ALA A 80 30.56 2.46 -23.04
CA ALA A 80 31.49 2.56 -21.91
C ALA A 80 30.89 3.36 -20.73
N GLU A 81 30.08 4.38 -21.04
CA GLU A 81 29.34 5.17 -20.06
C GLU A 81 28.34 4.31 -19.25
N THR A 82 27.60 3.41 -19.90
CA THR A 82 26.68 2.49 -19.22
C THR A 82 27.43 1.56 -18.26
N LEU A 83 28.61 1.06 -18.65
CA LEU A 83 29.46 0.26 -17.76
C LEU A 83 29.93 1.07 -16.55
N THR A 84 30.29 2.35 -16.72
CA THR A 84 30.66 3.21 -15.59
C THR A 84 29.52 3.44 -14.63
N ILE A 85 28.29 3.66 -15.14
CA ILE A 85 27.09 3.82 -14.30
C ILE A 85 26.79 2.54 -13.53
N ILE A 86 26.85 1.37 -14.18
CA ILE A 86 26.63 0.08 -13.53
C ILE A 86 27.67 -0.15 -12.42
N ASN A 87 28.95 0.10 -12.70
CA ASN A 87 30.02 -0.07 -11.73
C ASN A 87 29.87 0.89 -10.53
N SER A 88 29.54 2.16 -10.79
CA SER A 88 29.26 3.13 -9.74
C SER A 88 28.04 2.74 -8.91
N GLY A 89 26.98 2.21 -9.54
CA GLY A 89 25.80 1.68 -8.85
C GLY A 89 26.14 0.49 -7.96
N TYR A 90 26.95 -0.45 -8.45
CA TYR A 90 27.41 -1.59 -7.67
C TYR A 90 28.24 -1.16 -6.45
N ASN A 91 29.19 -0.24 -6.65
CA ASN A 91 29.98 0.33 -5.56
C ASN A 91 29.11 1.06 -4.54
N ALA A 92 28.07 1.78 -4.99
CA ALA A 92 27.11 2.42 -4.11
C ALA A 92 26.30 1.41 -3.28
N ILE A 93 25.88 0.29 -3.86
CA ILE A 93 25.19 -0.79 -3.13
C ILE A 93 26.08 -1.37 -2.04
N ILE A 94 27.35 -1.65 -2.35
CA ILE A 94 28.32 -2.14 -1.37
C ILE A 94 28.48 -1.12 -0.24
N LEU A 95 28.67 0.15 -0.58
CA LEU A 95 28.83 1.22 0.40
C LEU A 95 27.58 1.37 1.30
N LEU A 96 26.39 1.19 0.75
CA LEU A 96 25.11 1.29 1.46
C LEU A 96 24.80 0.09 2.35
N THR A 97 25.46 -1.04 2.13
CA THR A 97 25.26 -2.24 2.93
C THR A 97 25.66 -2.00 4.39
N ILE A 98 26.73 -1.25 4.63
CA ILE A 98 27.22 -0.93 5.98
C ILE A 98 26.18 -0.16 6.80
N PRO A 99 25.69 1.03 6.39
CA PRO A 99 24.67 1.76 7.15
C PRO A 99 23.35 1.00 7.22
N PHE A 100 22.99 0.21 6.20
CA PHE A 100 21.81 -0.64 6.25
C PHE A 100 21.87 -1.63 7.41
N LEU A 101 22.97 -2.38 7.53
CA LEU A 101 23.16 -3.36 8.61
C LEU A 101 23.17 -2.69 9.98
N LEU A 102 23.83 -1.54 10.12
CA LEU A 102 23.82 -0.79 11.38
C LEU A 102 22.43 -0.29 11.76
N GLY A 103 21.65 0.19 10.79
CA GLY A 103 20.26 0.59 11.00
C GLY A 103 19.39 -0.58 11.44
N VAL A 104 19.56 -1.75 10.82
CA VAL A 104 18.89 -3.00 11.21
C VAL A 104 19.25 -3.39 12.64
N VAL A 105 20.53 -3.32 13.03
CA VAL A 105 20.97 -3.62 14.41
C VAL A 105 20.34 -2.65 15.42
N GLY A 106 20.29 -1.36 15.10
CA GLY A 106 19.63 -0.35 15.93
C GLY A 106 18.13 -0.60 16.10
N ALA A 107 17.45 -0.97 15.00
CA ALA A 107 16.04 -1.31 14.99
C ALA A 107 15.74 -2.56 15.83
N ILE A 108 16.49 -3.65 15.62
CA ILE A 108 16.36 -4.88 16.40
C ILE A 108 16.57 -4.60 17.89
N SER A 109 17.60 -3.83 18.24
CA SER A 109 17.88 -3.47 19.63
C SER A 109 16.69 -2.73 20.27
N ARG A 110 16.09 -1.77 19.55
CA ARG A 110 14.90 -1.04 20.02
C ARG A 110 13.70 -1.96 20.21
N LEU A 111 13.52 -2.89 19.28
CA LEU A 111 12.38 -3.79 19.24
C LEU A 111 12.44 -4.81 20.38
N LEU A 112 13.64 -5.35 20.65
CA LEU A 112 13.93 -6.18 21.82
C LEU A 112 13.66 -5.41 23.13
N LEU A 113 14.09 -4.14 23.21
CA LEU A 113 13.81 -3.29 24.37
C LEU A 113 12.30 -3.01 24.56
N SER A 114 11.51 -2.96 23.49
CA SER A 114 10.06 -2.79 23.57
C SER A 114 9.28 -4.06 23.89
N GLY A 115 9.93 -5.24 23.94
CA GLY A 115 9.27 -6.53 24.14
C GLY A 115 8.43 -7.00 22.94
N VAL A 116 8.59 -6.36 21.77
CA VAL A 116 7.89 -6.73 20.53
C VAL A 116 8.68 -7.81 19.80
N ARG A 117 7.99 -8.82 19.26
CA ARG A 117 8.66 -9.91 18.54
C ARG A 117 9.18 -9.40 17.20
N VAL A 118 10.50 -9.51 17.00
CA VAL A 118 11.19 -9.08 15.77
C VAL A 118 10.57 -9.71 14.50
N ILE A 119 10.13 -10.96 14.61
CA ILE A 119 9.52 -11.71 13.49
C ILE A 119 8.18 -11.10 13.02
N GLN A 120 7.46 -10.37 13.88
CA GLN A 120 6.17 -9.76 13.54
C GLN A 120 6.35 -8.45 12.77
N GLU A 121 7.51 -7.82 12.92
CA GLU A 121 7.81 -6.47 12.41
C GLU A 121 9.01 -6.48 11.46
N VAL A 122 9.18 -7.54 10.66
CA VAL A 122 10.31 -7.66 9.72
C VAL A 122 10.32 -6.50 8.71
N SER A 123 9.15 -6.09 8.22
CA SER A 123 9.04 -4.93 7.32
C SER A 123 9.54 -3.64 7.98
N LEU A 124 9.32 -3.48 9.30
CA LEU A 124 9.81 -2.34 10.05
C LEU A 124 11.33 -2.36 10.15
N VAL A 125 11.90 -3.51 10.49
CA VAL A 125 13.36 -3.68 10.61
C VAL A 125 14.07 -3.37 9.29
N ILE A 126 13.54 -3.89 8.18
CA ILE A 126 14.08 -3.61 6.83
C ILE A 126 13.91 -2.13 6.48
N GLY A 127 12.74 -1.54 6.76
CA GLY A 127 12.47 -0.12 6.54
C GLY A 127 13.40 0.80 7.34
N SER A 128 13.69 0.46 8.59
CA SER A 128 14.64 1.18 9.44
C SER A 128 16.08 1.09 8.91
N GLY A 129 16.49 -0.07 8.37
CA GLY A 129 17.77 -0.22 7.66
C GLY A 129 17.87 0.66 6.41
N LEU A 130 16.82 0.69 5.59
CA LEU A 130 16.76 1.57 4.41
C LEU A 130 16.80 3.05 4.79
N MET A 131 16.10 3.46 5.86
CA MET A 131 16.17 4.83 6.37
C MET A 131 17.60 5.20 6.80
N ALA A 132 18.34 4.29 7.45
CA ALA A 132 19.73 4.53 7.82
C ALA A 132 20.63 4.67 6.58
N ALA A 133 20.45 3.84 5.57
CA ALA A 133 21.16 3.93 4.29
C ALA A 133 20.89 5.25 3.56
N PHE A 134 19.62 5.68 3.48
CA PHE A 134 19.27 6.97 2.87
C PHE A 134 19.76 8.16 3.68
N SER A 135 19.72 8.10 5.01
CA SER A 135 20.27 9.14 5.88
C SER A 135 21.77 9.28 5.64
N TRP A 136 22.50 8.16 5.56
CA TRP A 136 23.93 8.15 5.25
C TRP A 136 24.23 8.83 3.91
N VAL A 137 23.48 8.49 2.85
CA VAL A 137 23.63 9.13 1.53
C VAL A 137 23.25 10.61 1.60
N GLY A 138 22.16 10.97 2.27
CA GLY A 138 21.71 12.36 2.39
C GLY A 138 22.72 13.27 3.08
N ILE A 139 23.42 12.75 4.09
CA ILE A 139 24.49 13.48 4.79
C ILE A 139 25.74 13.53 3.90
N LYS A 140 26.19 12.40 3.35
CA LYS A 140 27.43 12.33 2.55
C LYS A 140 27.33 13.07 1.21
N SER A 141 26.15 13.12 0.61
CA SER A 141 25.91 13.81 -0.68
C SER A 141 25.83 15.34 -0.54
N GLY A 142 25.79 15.87 0.69
CA GLY A 142 25.60 17.30 0.91
C GLY A 142 24.25 17.82 0.41
N VAL A 143 23.31 16.96 -0.01
CA VAL A 143 21.97 17.36 -0.48
C VAL A 143 21.22 18.09 0.63
N LEU A 144 21.37 17.64 1.87
CA LEU A 144 20.83 18.32 3.06
C LEU A 144 21.42 19.74 3.21
N MET A 145 22.72 19.91 2.97
CA MET A 145 23.35 21.23 2.96
C MET A 145 22.89 22.08 1.77
N ALA A 146 22.70 21.51 0.59
CA ALA A 146 22.22 22.24 -0.59
C ALA A 146 20.80 22.80 -0.41
N VAL A 147 19.94 22.11 0.36
CA VAL A 147 18.58 22.57 0.68
C VAL A 147 18.57 23.61 1.81
N ILE A 148 19.47 23.49 2.80
CA ILE A 148 19.52 24.37 3.97
C ILE A 148 20.43 25.60 3.73
N ALA A 149 21.40 25.52 2.83
CA ALA A 149 22.31 26.61 2.44
C ALA A 149 21.59 27.95 2.17
N PRO A 150 20.49 28.03 1.38
CA PRO A 150 19.79 29.29 1.15
C PRO A 150 19.16 29.88 2.43
N HIS A 151 19.03 29.10 3.50
CA HIS A 151 18.54 29.53 4.82
C HIS A 151 19.67 29.85 5.80
N LEU A 152 20.84 29.19 5.67
CA LEU A 152 22.04 29.45 6.47
C LEU A 152 22.81 30.70 6.00
N GLU A 153 22.81 30.97 4.70
CA GLU A 153 23.42 32.17 4.11
C GLU A 153 22.71 33.45 4.59
N LYS A 154 21.40 33.37 4.84
CA LYS A 154 20.61 34.44 5.49
C LYS A 154 20.98 34.67 6.96
N GLN A 155 21.67 33.73 7.60
CA GLN A 155 22.09 33.80 9.00
C GLN A 155 23.60 34.09 9.16
N GLY A 156 24.32 34.37 8.06
CA GLY A 156 25.73 34.79 8.10
C GLY A 156 26.72 33.70 8.51
N LEU A 157 26.29 32.43 8.55
CA LEU A 157 27.17 31.28 8.79
C LEU A 157 27.76 30.82 7.45
N ALA A 158 28.82 31.50 7.03
CA ALA A 158 29.63 31.08 5.90
C ALA A 158 30.45 29.85 6.30
N GLU A 159 30.11 28.73 5.66
CA GLU A 159 30.94 27.57 5.28
C GLU A 159 30.01 26.34 5.33
N PRO A 160 29.51 25.85 4.18
CA PRO A 160 28.85 24.55 4.15
C PRO A 160 29.92 23.50 4.48
N ALA A 161 30.00 23.12 5.75
CA ALA A 161 30.94 22.13 6.24
C ALA A 161 30.86 20.88 5.35
N GLN A 162 31.87 20.68 4.52
CA GLN A 162 32.09 19.41 3.85
C GLN A 162 32.47 18.40 4.95
N ILE A 163 31.48 17.68 5.48
CA ILE A 163 31.63 16.62 6.51
C ILE A 163 32.30 15.36 5.89
N SER A 164 33.27 15.54 5.01
CA SER A 164 33.60 14.54 3.98
C SER A 164 35.07 14.12 3.90
N SER A 165 35.90 14.46 4.90
CA SER A 165 37.36 14.28 4.75
C SER A 165 38.06 13.67 5.98
N SER A 166 37.42 13.55 7.14
CA SER A 166 38.08 13.03 8.34
C SER A 166 37.63 11.60 8.69
N PRO A 167 38.53 10.69 9.12
CA PRO A 167 38.17 9.38 9.67
C PRO A 167 37.19 9.44 10.84
N SER A 168 37.13 10.55 11.59
CA SER A 168 36.13 10.79 12.65
C SER A 168 34.69 10.86 12.14
N ASP A 169 34.52 11.30 10.90
CA ASP A 169 33.19 11.50 10.29
C ASP A 169 32.55 10.14 10.01
N PHE A 170 33.36 9.13 9.68
CA PHE A 170 32.89 7.76 9.45
C PHE A 170 32.25 7.14 10.71
N TYR A 171 32.90 7.24 11.87
CA TYR A 171 32.36 6.73 13.13
C TYR A 171 31.11 7.50 13.58
N THR A 172 31.09 8.82 13.36
CA THR A 172 29.93 9.65 13.64
C THR A 172 28.75 9.25 12.76
N LEU A 173 28.98 9.00 11.47
CA LEU A 173 27.96 8.51 10.54
C LEU A 173 27.48 7.09 10.91
N MET A 174 28.36 6.21 11.40
CA MET A 174 27.96 4.90 11.93
C MET A 174 27.01 5.03 13.12
N LEU A 175 27.35 5.91 14.05
CA LEU A 175 26.50 6.19 15.20
C LEU A 175 25.14 6.76 14.77
N VAL A 176 25.13 7.68 13.80
CA VAL A 176 23.91 8.21 13.20
C VAL A 176 23.07 7.10 12.56
N ALA A 177 23.67 6.18 11.80
CA ALA A 177 22.94 5.06 11.19
C ALA A 177 22.23 4.18 12.23
N VAL A 178 22.92 3.87 13.35
CA VAL A 178 22.32 3.11 14.47
C VAL A 178 21.17 3.90 15.09
N PHE A 179 21.35 5.20 15.37
CA PHE A 179 20.31 6.05 15.94
C PHE A 179 19.09 6.19 15.03
N VAL A 180 19.30 6.37 13.72
CA VAL A 180 18.23 6.45 12.73
C VAL A 180 17.42 5.15 12.72
N GLY A 181 18.08 3.99 12.76
CA GLY A 181 17.42 2.69 12.86
C GLY A 181 16.58 2.55 14.13
N MET A 182 17.16 2.89 15.28
CA MET A 182 16.48 2.87 16.58
C MET A 182 15.29 3.85 16.63
N PHE A 183 15.46 5.04 16.07
CA PHE A 183 14.44 6.10 16.06
C PHE A 183 13.26 5.74 15.14
N SER A 184 13.54 5.22 13.94
CA SER A 184 12.52 4.77 12.99
C SER A 184 11.58 3.74 13.62
N THR A 185 12.14 2.74 14.29
CA THR A 185 11.36 1.72 15.02
C THR A 185 10.56 2.33 16.17
N ASN A 186 11.15 3.27 16.91
CA ASN A 186 10.46 3.95 18.01
C ASN A 186 9.25 4.77 17.52
N LEU A 187 9.40 5.48 16.41
CA LEU A 187 8.34 6.28 15.81
C LEU A 187 7.18 5.41 15.33
N TYR A 188 7.47 4.27 14.69
CA TYR A 188 6.45 3.33 14.26
C TYR A 188 5.62 2.80 15.43
N LEU A 189 6.28 2.31 16.49
CA LEU A 189 5.60 1.81 17.68
C LEU A 189 4.70 2.88 18.30
N PHE A 190 5.18 4.12 18.37
CA PHE A 190 4.41 5.25 18.87
C PHE A 190 3.16 5.52 18.02
N ILE A 191 3.30 5.52 16.69
CA ILE A 191 2.17 5.74 15.77
C ILE A 191 1.16 4.61 15.91
N SER A 192 1.59 3.35 15.93
CA SER A 192 0.69 2.19 16.08
C SER A 192 -0.11 2.30 17.37
N GLN A 193 0.57 2.55 18.50
CA GLN A 193 -0.09 2.74 19.79
C GLN A 193 -1.09 3.89 19.77
N ARG A 194 -0.77 4.99 19.09
CA ARG A 194 -1.68 6.15 19.01
C ARG A 194 -2.91 5.87 18.16
N VAL A 195 -2.74 5.14 17.05
CA VAL A 195 -3.86 4.71 16.19
C VAL A 195 -4.78 3.77 16.96
N ASP A 196 -4.24 2.82 17.71
CA ASP A 196 -5.04 1.89 18.53
C ASP A 196 -5.85 2.62 19.60
N GLN A 197 -5.24 3.57 20.30
CA GLN A 197 -5.92 4.41 21.30
C GLN A 197 -7.07 5.24 20.69
N LEU A 198 -6.86 5.81 19.50
CA LEU A 198 -7.88 6.61 18.82
C LEU A 198 -9.02 5.74 18.30
N SER A 199 -8.70 4.55 17.77
CA SER A 199 -9.69 3.56 17.32
C SER A 199 -10.58 3.09 18.48
N GLN A 200 -9.98 2.75 19.63
CA GLN A 200 -10.72 2.35 20.82
C GLN A 200 -11.62 3.47 21.35
N LYS A 201 -11.12 4.72 21.43
CA LYS A 201 -11.94 5.87 21.84
C LYS A 201 -13.08 6.18 20.87
N ALA A 202 -12.87 5.99 19.57
CA ALA A 202 -13.92 6.18 18.57
C ALA A 202 -15.00 5.09 18.63
N SER A 203 -14.62 3.85 18.96
CA SER A 203 -15.54 2.75 19.18
C SER A 203 -16.36 2.92 20.46
N ASP A 204 -15.74 3.41 21.54
CA ASP A 204 -16.39 3.58 22.84
C ASP A 204 -17.42 4.71 22.82
N LYS A 205 -17.17 5.79 22.06
CA LYS A 205 -18.12 6.91 21.86
C LYS A 205 -19.37 6.54 21.03
N ARG A 206 -19.38 5.36 20.38
CA ARG A 206 -20.53 4.85 19.59
C ARG A 206 -21.40 3.85 20.38
N ARG A 207 -21.00 3.46 21.59
CA ARG A 207 -21.84 2.75 22.55
C ARG A 207 -22.49 3.73 23.52
#